data_AF-A0A843ANV5-F1
#
_entry.id   AF-A0A843ANV5-F1
#
_cell.length_a   1.000
_cell.length_b   1.000
_cell.length_c   1.000
_cell.angle_alpha   90.00
_cell.angle_beta   90.00
_cell.angle_gamma   90.00
#
_symmetry.space_group_name_H-M   'P 1'
#
loop_
_entity.id
_entity.type
_entity.pdbx_description
1 polymer ?
#
loop_
_entity_poly.entity_id
_entity_poly.type
_entity_poly.pdbx_seq_one_letter_code
_entity_poly.pdbx_strand_id
1 'polypeptide(L)'
;MKELELLDGVGEATAGKLKDAGYDTFDKIAKAKDEELSSKIKVNEEIAIKIIESAKKKLKENDNEDDGDQKDPIILENFKIKKGIPNHIYNGFKVHLKAKDDSKFEYKELESKYKKFLNKEI
;
A
#
# COMPACT_ATOMS: atom_id res chain seq x y z
N MET A 1 9.20 22.26 10.26
CA MET A 1 8.42 21.01 10.15
C MET A 1 9.41 19.85 10.12
N LYS A 2 9.21 18.85 10.98
CA LYS A 2 10.09 17.68 11.10
C LYS A 2 9.29 16.41 10.80
N GLU A 3 8.82 16.29 9.56
CA GLU A 3 8.00 15.15 9.11
C GLU A 3 8.69 13.79 9.32
N LEU A 4 10.02 13.75 9.28
CA LEU A 4 10.78 12.52 9.52
C LEU A 4 10.64 11.98 10.95
N GLU A 5 10.38 12.82 11.95
CA GLU A 5 10.17 12.39 13.35
C GLU A 5 8.85 11.64 13.55
N LEU A 6 7.98 11.61 12.54
CA LEU A 6 6.74 10.83 12.57
C LEU A 6 6.98 9.33 12.29
N LEU A 7 8.19 8.97 11.86
CA LEU A 7 8.57 7.58 11.57
C LEU A 7 8.90 6.82 12.85
N ASP A 8 8.45 5.58 12.92
CA ASP A 8 8.73 4.71 14.05
C ASP A 8 10.25 4.44 14.15
N GLY A 9 10.83 4.72 15.32
CA GLY A 9 12.28 4.65 15.54
C GLY A 9 13.07 5.91 15.12
N VAL A 10 12.40 6.97 14.65
CA VAL A 10 13.05 8.26 14.33
C VAL A 10 12.75 9.30 15.41
N GLY A 11 13.71 9.47 16.31
CA GLY A 11 13.76 10.64 17.19
C GLY A 11 14.42 11.85 16.52
N GLU A 12 14.46 12.97 17.23
CA GLU A 12 15.09 14.21 16.79
C GLU A 12 16.53 14.04 16.29
N ALA A 13 17.31 13.22 17.02
CA ALA A 13 18.68 12.89 16.64
C ALA A 13 18.77 12.07 15.34
N THR A 14 17.88 11.09 15.17
CA THR A 14 17.83 10.24 13.97
C THR A 14 17.38 11.03 12.74
N ALA A 15 16.38 11.91 12.90
CA ALA A 15 15.88 12.77 11.83
C ALA A 15 16.99 13.71 11.30
N GLY A 16 17.82 14.25 12.19
CA GLY A 16 18.98 15.05 11.81
C GLY A 16 19.97 14.26 10.96
N LYS A 17 20.33 13.04 11.40
CA LYS A 17 21.24 12.17 10.64
C LYS A 17 20.66 11.74 9.30
N LEU A 18 19.37 11.46 9.21
CA LEU A 18 18.70 11.12 7.96
C LEU A 18 18.83 12.26 6.95
N LYS A 19 18.58 13.50 7.37
CA LYS A 19 18.78 14.69 6.52
C LYS A 19 20.24 14.87 6.11
N ASP A 20 21.17 14.71 7.04
CA ASP A 20 22.61 14.82 6.77
C ASP A 20 23.09 13.79 5.74
N ALA A 21 22.54 12.57 5.82
CA ALA A 21 22.77 11.50 4.86
C ALA A 21 22.00 11.66 3.53
N GLY A 22 21.24 12.75 3.34
CA GLY A 22 20.50 13.06 2.11
C GLY A 22 19.11 12.42 2.03
N TYR A 23 18.61 11.83 3.12
CA TYR A 23 17.28 11.26 3.25
C TYR A 23 16.30 12.27 3.86
N ASP A 24 16.09 13.36 3.14
CA ASP A 24 15.17 14.45 3.52
C ASP A 24 13.68 14.13 3.31
N THR A 25 13.34 13.05 2.58
CA THR A 25 11.96 12.67 2.24
C THR A 25 11.68 11.19 2.48
N PHE A 26 10.41 10.85 2.72
CA PHE A 26 9.97 9.47 2.91
C PHE A 26 10.30 8.56 1.71
N ASP A 27 10.22 9.08 0.47
CA ASP A 27 10.52 8.32 -0.76
C ASP A 27 11.98 7.83 -0.80
N LYS A 28 12.92 8.70 -0.45
CA LYS A 28 14.34 8.34 -0.40
C LYS A 28 14.61 7.29 0.68
N ILE A 29 13.95 7.42 1.83
CA ILE A 29 14.07 6.46 2.93
C ILE A 29 13.48 5.11 2.53
N ALA A 30 12.29 5.10 1.92
CA ALA A 30 11.60 3.90 1.49
C ALA A 30 12.37 3.10 0.41
N LYS A 31 13.16 3.79 -0.42
CA LYS A 31 14.01 3.18 -1.45
C LYS A 31 15.40 2.79 -0.92
N ALA A 32 15.78 3.23 0.26
CA ALA A 32 17.05 2.87 0.87
C ALA A 32 17.07 1.38 1.26
N LYS A 33 18.27 0.80 1.27
CA LYS A 33 18.51 -0.52 1.87
C LYS A 33 18.73 -0.37 3.37
N ASP A 34 18.27 -1.34 4.14
CA ASP A 34 18.40 -1.43 5.60
C ASP A 34 19.87 -1.37 6.04
N GLU A 35 20.76 -2.17 5.45
CA GLU A 35 22.21 -2.14 5.71
C GLU A 35 22.87 -0.78 5.40
N GLU A 36 22.45 -0.13 4.30
CA GLU A 36 23.01 1.16 3.89
C GLU A 36 22.55 2.27 4.83
N LEU A 37 21.25 2.26 5.16
CA LEU A 37 20.66 3.23 6.06
C LEU A 37 21.27 3.08 7.46
N SER A 38 21.32 1.86 8.01
CA SER A 38 21.89 1.57 9.32
C SER A 38 23.33 2.07 9.44
N SER A 39 24.14 1.83 8.39
CA SER A 39 25.54 2.28 8.31
C SER A 39 25.67 3.80 8.21
N LYS A 40 24.87 4.46 7.35
CA LYS A 40 24.94 5.92 7.13
C LYS A 40 24.56 6.71 8.37
N ILE A 41 23.46 6.34 9.03
CA ILE A 41 22.95 7.05 10.22
C ILE A 41 23.43 6.42 11.55
N LYS A 42 24.28 5.39 11.49
CA LYS A 42 24.85 4.68 12.64
C LYS A 42 23.75 4.27 13.64
N VAL A 43 22.78 3.50 13.18
CA VAL A 43 21.71 2.90 14.00
C VAL A 43 21.72 1.39 13.83
N ASN A 44 21.06 0.66 14.72
CA ASN A 44 20.88 -0.78 14.55
C ASN A 44 20.07 -1.11 13.29
N GLU A 45 20.34 -2.25 12.67
CA GLU A 45 19.58 -2.75 11.51
C GLU A 45 18.08 -2.85 11.82
N GLU A 46 17.69 -3.32 13.01
CA GLU A 46 16.28 -3.38 13.42
C GLU A 46 15.59 -2.00 13.40
N ILE A 47 16.31 -0.95 13.80
CA ILE A 47 15.81 0.42 13.78
C ILE A 47 15.72 0.87 12.31
N ALA A 48 16.74 0.62 11.49
CA ALA A 48 16.75 0.98 10.08
C ALA A 48 15.57 0.34 9.32
N ILE A 49 15.30 -0.94 9.55
CA ILE A 49 14.17 -1.67 8.97
C ILE A 49 12.85 -0.97 9.35
N LYS A 50 12.63 -0.69 10.65
CA LYS A 50 11.42 0.00 11.12
C LYS A 50 11.23 1.37 10.45
N ILE A 51 12.30 2.13 10.31
CA ILE A 51 12.27 3.45 9.67
C ILE A 51 11.84 3.33 8.21
N ILE A 52 12.42 2.39 7.46
CA ILE A 52 12.12 2.13 6.05
C ILE A 52 10.67 1.66 5.89
N GLU A 53 10.22 0.72 6.71
CA GLU A 53 8.84 0.23 6.68
C GLU A 53 7.83 1.32 7.03
N SER A 54 8.12 2.13 8.05
CA SER A 54 7.29 3.25 8.46
C SER A 54 7.23 4.32 7.35
N ALA A 55 8.34 4.59 6.66
CA ALA A 55 8.39 5.51 5.53
C ALA A 55 7.60 4.98 4.33
N LYS A 56 7.74 3.69 3.98
CA LYS A 56 6.94 3.02 2.95
C LYS A 56 5.45 3.10 3.27
N LYS A 57 5.08 2.85 4.52
CA LYS A 57 3.70 2.95 4.98
C LYS A 57 3.18 4.38 4.84
N LYS A 58 3.96 5.39 5.23
CA LYS A 58 3.57 6.80 5.10
C LYS A 58 3.46 7.28 3.66
N LEU A 59 4.30 6.79 2.75
CA LEU A 59 4.12 7.03 1.31
C LEU A 59 2.82 6.41 0.80
N LYS A 60 2.55 5.15 1.18
CA LYS A 60 1.31 4.44 0.84
C LYS A 60 0.06 5.04 1.49
N GLU A 61 0.19 5.82 2.55
CA GLU A 61 -0.92 6.52 3.20
C GLU A 61 -1.29 7.82 2.45
N ASN A 62 -0.36 8.38 1.65
CA ASN A 62 -0.59 9.59 0.84
C ASN A 62 -1.00 9.28 -0.61
N ASP A 63 -0.66 8.11 -1.13
CA ASP A 63 -1.19 7.56 -2.39
C ASP A 63 -2.30 6.57 -2.04
N ASN A 64 -3.56 6.95 -2.25
CA ASN A 64 -4.68 6.04 -2.00
C ASN A 64 -4.56 4.78 -2.88
N GLU A 65 -4.60 3.64 -2.17
CA GLU A 65 -4.92 2.28 -2.58
C GLU A 65 -3.81 1.39 -3.21
N ASP A 66 -3.70 0.22 -2.56
CA ASP A 66 -3.22 -1.06 -3.10
C ASP A 66 -1.73 -1.41 -2.94
N ASP A 67 -1.32 -1.70 -1.70
CA ASP A 67 -0.42 -2.84 -1.45
C ASP A 67 -0.39 -3.17 0.06
N GLY A 68 -1.33 -4.00 0.48
CA GLY A 68 -1.39 -4.55 1.84
C GLY A 68 -2.18 -5.84 1.85
N ASP A 69 -1.46 -6.94 2.07
CA ASP A 69 -1.87 -8.32 2.27
C ASP A 69 -3.09 -8.49 3.21
N GLN A 70 -4.30 -8.21 2.74
CA GLN A 70 -5.52 -8.57 3.45
C GLN A 70 -6.31 -9.57 2.61
N LYS A 71 -6.04 -10.86 2.86
CA LYS A 71 -6.79 -12.02 2.34
C LYS A 71 -8.16 -12.17 2.98
N ASP A 72 -8.72 -11.10 3.56
CA ASP A 72 -10.09 -11.15 4.04
C ASP A 72 -11.00 -11.12 2.83
N PRO A 73 -11.84 -12.16 2.64
CA PRO A 73 -12.75 -12.19 1.53
C PRO A 73 -13.73 -11.02 1.66
N ILE A 74 -13.76 -10.17 0.64
CA ILE A 74 -14.70 -9.07 0.55
C ILE A 74 -15.98 -9.52 -0.15
N ILE A 75 -17.09 -8.93 0.26
CA ILE A 75 -18.38 -9.12 -0.39
C ILE A 75 -18.37 -8.42 -1.75
N LEU A 76 -18.96 -9.05 -2.77
CA LEU A 76 -19.02 -8.53 -4.14
C LEU A 76 -19.68 -7.13 -4.21
N GLU A 77 -20.69 -6.86 -3.38
CA GLU A 77 -21.28 -5.52 -3.26
C GLU A 77 -20.30 -4.48 -2.70
N ASN A 78 -19.46 -4.84 -1.71
CA ASN A 78 -18.44 -3.93 -1.19
C ASN A 78 -17.40 -3.58 -2.25
N PHE A 79 -17.06 -4.53 -3.14
CA PHE A 79 -16.20 -4.28 -4.30
C PHE A 79 -16.79 -3.20 -5.21
N LYS A 80 -18.09 -3.29 -5.53
CA LYS A 80 -18.81 -2.30 -6.33
C LYS A 80 -18.73 -0.90 -5.74
N ILE A 81 -19.02 -0.79 -4.44
CA ILE A 81 -19.02 0.49 -3.73
C ILE A 81 -17.62 1.09 -3.74
N LYS A 82 -16.60 0.28 -3.41
CA LYS A 82 -15.20 0.72 -3.34
C LYS A 82 -14.64 1.19 -4.68
N LYS A 83 -14.90 0.45 -5.78
CA LYS A 83 -14.45 0.82 -7.14
C LYS A 83 -15.33 1.88 -7.82
N GLY A 84 -16.46 2.27 -7.22
CA GLY A 84 -17.43 3.16 -7.87
C GLY A 84 -18.01 2.56 -9.16
N ILE A 85 -18.25 1.24 -9.19
CA ILE A 85 -18.68 0.54 -10.41
C ILE A 85 -20.13 0.91 -10.74
N PRO A 86 -20.42 1.42 -11.96
CA PRO A 86 -21.79 1.70 -12.39
C PRO A 86 -22.67 0.43 -12.36
N ASN A 87 -23.95 0.59 -12.00
CA ASN A 87 -24.83 -0.57 -11.76
C ASN A 87 -24.96 -1.51 -12.97
N HIS A 88 -24.95 -0.98 -14.18
CA HIS A 88 -25.01 -1.77 -15.41
C HIS A 88 -23.74 -2.60 -15.65
N ILE A 89 -22.56 -2.05 -15.33
CA ILE A 89 -21.28 -2.75 -15.40
C ILE A 89 -21.20 -3.81 -14.31
N TYR A 90 -21.60 -3.47 -13.08
CA TYR A 90 -21.64 -4.40 -11.95
C TYR A 90 -22.54 -5.61 -12.24
N ASN A 91 -23.73 -5.39 -12.78
CA ASN A 91 -24.62 -6.49 -13.14
C ASN A 91 -24.03 -7.40 -14.22
N GLY A 92 -23.39 -6.83 -15.25
CA GLY A 92 -22.68 -7.62 -16.27
C GLY A 92 -21.54 -8.44 -15.68
N PHE A 93 -20.76 -7.83 -14.80
CA PHE A 93 -19.65 -8.50 -14.10
C PHE A 93 -20.15 -9.60 -13.15
N LYS A 94 -21.23 -9.35 -12.39
CA LYS A 94 -21.86 -10.35 -11.52
C LYS A 94 -22.35 -11.58 -12.30
N VAL A 95 -22.95 -11.36 -13.47
CA VAL A 95 -23.37 -12.45 -14.37
C VAL A 95 -22.17 -13.22 -14.91
N HIS A 96 -21.09 -12.52 -15.31
CA HIS A 96 -19.85 -13.15 -15.75
C HIS A 96 -19.21 -14.03 -14.66
N LEU A 97 -19.22 -13.55 -13.41
CA LEU A 97 -18.73 -14.29 -12.25
C LEU A 97 -19.65 -15.45 -11.81
N LYS A 98 -20.89 -15.51 -12.30
CA LYS A 98 -21.94 -16.43 -11.81
C LYS A 98 -22.09 -16.38 -10.28
N ALA A 99 -21.99 -15.18 -9.72
CA ALA A 99 -21.95 -14.93 -8.28
C ALA A 99 -23.24 -14.29 -7.76
N LYS A 100 -23.46 -14.36 -6.45
CA LYS A 100 -24.51 -13.61 -5.74
C LYS A 100 -23.92 -12.35 -5.10
N ASP A 101 -24.76 -11.41 -4.70
CA ASP A 101 -24.30 -10.15 -4.08
C ASP A 101 -23.53 -10.40 -2.77
N ASP A 102 -23.93 -11.41 -1.99
CA ASP A 102 -23.27 -11.83 -0.75
C ASP A 102 -22.01 -12.69 -0.99
N SER A 103 -21.66 -12.97 -2.25
CA SER A 103 -20.50 -13.80 -2.57
C SER A 103 -19.20 -13.12 -2.14
N LYS A 104 -18.36 -13.92 -1.50
CA LYS A 104 -17.12 -13.54 -0.87
C LYS A 104 -15.94 -13.91 -1.76
N PHE A 105 -15.09 -12.95 -2.08
CA PHE A 105 -13.93 -13.14 -2.94
C PHE A 105 -12.72 -12.40 -2.41
N GLU A 106 -11.53 -12.86 -2.79
CA GLU A 106 -10.32 -12.06 -2.57
C GLU A 106 -10.33 -10.81 -3.45
N TYR A 107 -9.98 -9.66 -2.87
CA TYR A 107 -9.99 -8.38 -3.58
C TYR A 107 -9.14 -8.40 -4.85
N LYS A 108 -7.92 -8.95 -4.75
CA LYS A 108 -6.98 -9.10 -5.88
C LYS A 108 -7.55 -10.00 -6.99
N GLU A 109 -8.25 -11.07 -6.62
CA GLU A 109 -8.88 -11.96 -7.58
C GLU A 109 -10.03 -11.26 -8.33
N LEU A 110 -10.91 -10.58 -7.58
CA LEU A 110 -12.00 -9.78 -8.16
C LEU A 110 -11.46 -8.70 -9.09
N GLU A 111 -10.42 -7.99 -8.67
CA GLU A 111 -9.85 -6.93 -9.49
C GLU A 111 -9.28 -7.47 -10.81
N SER A 112 -8.57 -8.59 -10.76
CA SER A 112 -8.05 -9.25 -11.96
C SER A 112 -9.16 -9.71 -12.90
N LYS A 113 -10.21 -10.36 -12.37
CA LYS A 113 -11.39 -10.78 -13.14
C LYS A 113 -12.14 -9.58 -13.72
N TYR A 114 -12.27 -8.49 -12.96
CA TYR A 114 -12.93 -7.27 -13.39
C TYR A 114 -12.18 -6.56 -14.50
N LYS A 115 -10.85 -6.46 -14.40
CA LYS A 115 -9.99 -5.92 -15.48
C LYS A 115 -10.15 -6.71 -16.78
N LYS A 116 -10.13 -8.05 -16.71
CA LYS A 116 -10.37 -8.93 -17.88
C LYS A 116 -11.76 -8.73 -18.48
N PHE A 117 -12.78 -8.61 -17.62
CA PHE A 117 -14.15 -8.33 -18.03
C PHE A 117 -14.28 -7.01 -18.79
N LEU A 118 -13.65 -5.93 -18.30
CA LEU A 118 -13.65 -4.63 -18.96
C LEU A 118 -12.91 -4.65 -20.30
N ASN A 119 -11.81 -5.39 -20.38
CA ASN A 119 -11.01 -5.51 -21.61
C ASN A 119 -11.65 -6.42 -22.66
N LYS A 120 -12.79 -7.07 -22.36
CA LYS A 120 -13.46 -8.07 -23.24
C LYS A 120 -12.51 -9.16 -23.72
N GLU A 121 -11.50 -9.53 -22.95
CA GLU A 121 -10.74 -10.75 -23.19
C GLU A 121 -11.63 -11.93 -22.78
N ILE A 122 -12.31 -12.51 -23.78
CA ILE A 122 -13.16 -13.72 -23.68
C ILE A 122 -12.30 -14.93 -24.02
#